data_AF-A0ABD3XJA9-F1
#
_entry.id   AF-A0ABD3XJA9-F1
#
_cell.length_a   1.000
_cell.length_b   1.000
_cell.length_c   1.000
_cell.angle_alpha   90.00
_cell.angle_beta   90.00
_cell.angle_gamma   90.00
#
_symmetry.space_group_name_H-M   'P 1'
#
loop_
_entity.id
_entity.type
_entity.pdbx_description
1 polymer ?
#
loop_
_entity_poly.entity_id
_entity_poly.type
_entity_poly.pdbx_seq_one_letter_code
_entity_poly.pdbx_strand_id
1 'polypeptide(L)'
;MIANNLDILIALQNTKEKKRTFFYPFFFFPSKNRPGSDSDYDLLAFHAKTAKTSRVTIFTPYKLSSTSSSTDSDLLSSNFLYSIRSRLKSGKLNAADDVAVPDEAFLTELRDFSLQHAITNIEGQLEQGNIPDDQDDDVLPQGATDMGAEATIRFLKAKLRVMQEELDRIAQECAKKDEENSTLTAKLKEMEDERGRLYRTNATQQSQIEKFKKISEDAQGKSDSLENQLSGLRKELDQINRSQKQQLTSQNATEVRLNRALEEIERYKDQVQKAKLTSKETTDQEKKRVEQLLTENKRLEKQKNELMAGFKKQLKLIDILKRQKMHVEAAKMLSFSEEEFVKALEWGS
;
A
#
# COMPACT_ATOMS: atom_id res chain seq x y z
N MET A 1 -34.03 -16.10 20.67
CA MET A 1 -32.72 -16.52 20.11
C MET A 1 -32.80 -17.46 18.91
N ILE A 2 -33.95 -18.06 18.58
CA ILE A 2 -34.07 -19.00 17.44
C ILE A 2 -34.38 -18.28 16.11
N ALA A 3 -35.01 -17.10 16.13
CA ALA A 3 -35.38 -16.35 14.92
C ALA A 3 -34.18 -15.87 14.09
N ASN A 4 -33.08 -15.43 14.72
CA ASN A 4 -31.93 -14.87 14.00
C ASN A 4 -31.12 -15.90 13.19
N ASN A 5 -31.25 -17.19 13.48
CA ASN A 5 -30.53 -18.22 12.73
C ASN A 5 -31.23 -18.59 11.42
N LEU A 6 -32.54 -18.35 11.31
CA LEU A 6 -33.30 -18.67 10.09
C LEU A 6 -33.03 -17.64 8.99
N ASP A 7 -32.90 -16.36 9.35
CA ASP A 7 -32.60 -15.27 8.41
C ASP A 7 -31.19 -15.40 7.80
N ILE A 8 -30.22 -15.89 8.59
CA ILE A 8 -28.86 -16.15 8.12
C ILE A 8 -28.82 -17.34 7.13
N LEU A 9 -29.64 -18.37 7.36
CA LEU A 9 -29.75 -19.53 6.48
C LEU A 9 -30.41 -19.18 5.14
N ILE A 10 -31.45 -18.32 5.16
CA ILE A 10 -32.10 -17.83 3.93
C ILE A 10 -31.15 -16.91 3.14
N ALA A 11 -30.35 -16.08 3.80
CA ALA A 11 -29.34 -15.24 3.15
C ALA A 11 -28.20 -16.06 2.50
N LEU A 12 -27.81 -17.19 3.09
CA LEU A 12 -26.79 -18.10 2.55
C LEU A 12 -27.30 -18.96 1.39
N GLN A 13 -28.61 -19.24 1.34
CA GLN A 13 -29.22 -19.99 0.24
C GLN A 13 -29.40 -19.11 -1.01
N ASN A 14 -29.82 -17.85 -0.83
CA ASN A 14 -29.98 -16.88 -1.91
C ASN A 14 -28.66 -16.43 -2.55
N THR A 15 -27.53 -16.55 -1.84
CA THR A 15 -26.19 -16.25 -2.39
C THR A 15 -25.59 -17.41 -3.19
N LYS A 16 -26.10 -18.64 -3.02
CA LYS A 16 -25.70 -19.80 -3.84
C LYS A 16 -26.39 -19.86 -5.19
N GLU A 17 -27.62 -19.35 -5.33
CA GLU A 17 -28.31 -19.32 -6.64
C GLU A 17 -27.77 -18.23 -7.58
N LYS A 18 -27.26 -17.11 -7.07
CA LYS A 18 -26.69 -16.03 -7.90
C LYS A 18 -25.31 -16.32 -8.52
N LYS A 19 -24.69 -17.47 -8.22
CA LYS A 19 -23.35 -17.83 -8.74
C LYS A 19 -23.36 -18.88 -9.86
N ARG A 20 -24.53 -19.29 -10.37
CA ARG A 20 -24.62 -20.32 -11.43
C ARG A 20 -24.80 -19.82 -12.86
N THR A 21 -24.74 -18.51 -13.10
CA THR A 21 -24.87 -17.93 -14.45
C THR A 21 -23.77 -16.91 -14.74
N PHE A 22 -22.53 -17.40 -14.90
CA PHE A 22 -21.53 -16.73 -15.72
C PHE A 22 -20.78 -17.79 -16.53
N PHE A 23 -21.37 -18.11 -17.67
CA PHE A 23 -20.78 -18.91 -18.73
C PHE A 23 -19.73 -18.02 -19.42
N TYR A 24 -18.44 -18.28 -19.21
CA TYR A 24 -17.37 -17.67 -19.98
C TYR A 24 -17.11 -18.51 -21.24
N PRO A 25 -17.08 -17.92 -22.45
CA PRO A 25 -16.73 -18.67 -23.64
C PRO A 25 -15.22 -18.96 -23.66
N PHE A 26 -14.91 -20.21 -24.01
CA PHE A 26 -13.60 -20.71 -24.42
C PHE A 26 -12.95 -19.76 -25.43
N PHE A 27 -11.82 -19.15 -25.08
CA PHE A 27 -10.89 -18.58 -26.05
C PHE A 27 -9.67 -19.50 -26.18
N PHE A 28 -9.54 -20.02 -27.40
CA PHE A 28 -8.48 -20.87 -27.88
C PHE A 28 -7.21 -20.03 -28.06
N PHE A 29 -6.11 -20.39 -27.39
CA PHE A 29 -4.78 -19.80 -27.62
C PHE A 29 -3.97 -20.77 -28.51
N PRO A 30 -3.52 -20.37 -29.71
CA PRO A 30 -2.42 -21.04 -30.39
C PRO A 30 -1.08 -20.40 -30.02
N SER A 31 -0.08 -21.28 -29.95
CA SER A 31 1.30 -21.01 -29.56
C SER A 31 2.15 -20.47 -30.71
N LYS A 32 3.08 -19.55 -30.35
CA LYS A 32 4.37 -19.21 -30.98
C LYS A 32 4.37 -18.57 -32.37
N ASN A 33 4.83 -17.31 -32.42
CA ASN A 33 6.06 -16.91 -33.12
C ASN A 33 6.49 -15.48 -32.73
N ARG A 34 7.75 -15.30 -32.32
CA ARG A 34 8.49 -14.01 -32.32
C ARG A 34 9.19 -13.88 -33.67
N PRO A 35 9.33 -12.67 -34.25
CA PRO A 35 10.59 -11.92 -34.09
C PRO A 35 10.46 -10.38 -34.11
N GLY A 36 11.55 -9.66 -33.77
CA GLY A 36 11.88 -8.26 -34.12
C GLY A 36 11.14 -7.15 -33.34
N SER A 37 11.82 -6.38 -32.48
CA SER A 37 12.46 -5.07 -32.79
C SER A 37 11.49 -4.02 -33.34
N ASP A 38 11.05 -3.07 -32.51
CA ASP A 38 11.44 -1.66 -32.60
C ASP A 38 10.66 -0.80 -31.60
N SER A 39 11.23 0.38 -31.36
CA SER A 39 10.75 1.45 -30.50
C SER A 39 9.31 1.86 -30.81
N ASP A 40 8.59 2.38 -29.80
CA ASP A 40 8.15 3.77 -29.84
C ASP A 40 7.49 4.19 -28.52
N TYR A 41 7.74 5.45 -28.19
CA TYR A 41 7.24 6.15 -27.02
C TYR A 41 5.75 6.48 -27.18
N ASP A 42 4.88 5.89 -26.35
CA ASP A 42 3.48 6.30 -26.30
C ASP A 42 3.22 7.30 -25.17
N LEU A 43 3.12 8.55 -25.64
CA LEU A 43 2.69 9.76 -24.98
C LEU A 43 1.16 9.71 -24.76
N LEU A 44 0.70 9.24 -23.59
CA LEU A 44 -0.72 9.32 -23.25
C LEU A 44 -1.06 10.65 -22.56
N ALA A 45 -1.59 11.55 -23.39
CA ALA A 45 -2.27 12.77 -23.00
C ALA A 45 -3.45 12.49 -22.05
N PHE A 46 -3.34 12.95 -20.81
CA PHE A 46 -4.44 12.94 -19.86
C PHE A 46 -5.16 14.29 -19.89
N HIS A 47 -6.40 14.27 -20.36
CA HIS A 47 -7.29 15.42 -20.40
C HIS A 47 -8.11 15.46 -19.10
N ALA A 48 -7.78 16.36 -18.18
CA ALA A 48 -8.54 16.59 -16.96
C ALA A 48 -9.26 17.94 -17.01
N LYS A 49 -10.59 17.89 -17.13
CA LYS A 49 -11.51 19.02 -16.92
C LYS A 49 -11.44 19.46 -15.47
N THR A 50 -10.99 20.69 -15.20
CA THR A 50 -11.09 21.33 -13.88
C THR A 50 -12.39 22.13 -13.77
N ALA A 51 -13.26 21.73 -12.85
CA ALA A 51 -14.44 22.50 -12.45
C ALA A 51 -14.04 23.61 -11.45
N LYS A 52 -14.63 24.79 -11.64
CA LYS A 52 -14.56 25.95 -10.73
C LYS A 52 -15.32 25.64 -9.44
N THR A 53 -14.82 26.15 -8.31
CA THR A 53 -15.53 27.00 -7.31
C THR A 53 -14.76 27.02 -5.99
N SER A 54 -14.34 28.19 -5.52
CA SER A 54 -14.72 28.75 -4.20
C SER A 54 -14.03 30.09 -3.92
N ARG A 55 -14.85 31.06 -3.52
CA ARG A 55 -14.51 32.40 -3.02
C ARG A 55 -13.74 32.30 -1.71
N VAL A 56 -12.73 33.16 -1.53
CA VAL A 56 -12.32 33.63 -0.21
C VAL A 56 -12.11 35.14 -0.26
N THR A 57 -12.93 35.83 0.50
CA THR A 57 -12.85 37.26 0.83
C THR A 57 -11.98 37.38 2.07
N ILE A 58 -10.89 38.16 2.06
CA ILE A 58 -10.26 38.61 3.32
C ILE A 58 -9.97 40.12 3.25
N PHE A 59 -10.51 40.74 4.29
CA PHE A 59 -10.43 42.11 4.77
C PHE A 59 -8.98 42.48 5.16
N THR A 60 -8.51 43.64 4.72
CA THR A 60 -7.57 44.50 5.47
C THR A 60 -8.41 45.63 6.10
N PRO A 61 -8.01 46.39 7.14
CA PRO A 61 -6.64 46.88 7.39
C PRO A 61 -6.23 47.07 8.87
N TYR A 62 -4.95 47.36 9.14
CA TYR A 62 -4.55 48.36 10.13
C TYR A 62 -3.32 49.12 9.64
N LYS A 63 -3.34 50.42 9.93
CA LYS A 63 -2.52 51.52 9.43
C LYS A 63 -2.14 52.36 10.64
N LEU A 64 -0.86 52.66 10.83
CA LEU A 64 -0.31 53.83 11.55
C LEU A 64 1.16 53.97 11.07
N SER A 65 1.52 54.93 10.22
CA SER A 65 1.88 56.35 10.51
C SER A 65 2.95 56.45 11.60
N SER A 66 4.06 57.18 11.51
CA SER A 66 4.63 58.12 10.53
C SER A 66 5.88 58.68 11.22
N THR A 67 6.97 59.00 10.53
CA THR A 67 7.69 60.29 10.65
C THR A 67 8.88 60.32 9.69
N SER A 68 9.02 61.48 9.10
CA SER A 68 10.01 61.94 8.13
C SER A 68 11.32 62.37 8.78
N SER A 69 12.44 62.18 8.09
CA SER A 69 13.46 63.23 7.94
C SER A 69 14.42 62.87 6.81
N SER A 70 14.46 63.74 5.79
CA SER A 70 15.44 63.77 4.71
C SER A 70 16.86 63.99 5.22
N THR A 71 17.86 63.52 4.48
CA THR A 71 18.97 64.36 3.97
C THR A 71 19.76 63.55 2.94
N ASP A 72 19.93 64.17 1.77
CA ASP A 72 20.80 63.76 0.68
C ASP A 72 22.27 63.78 1.10
N SER A 73 23.09 62.91 0.49
CA SER A 73 24.21 63.35 -0.34
C SER A 73 25.02 62.14 -0.82
N ASP A 74 25.12 62.01 -2.14
CA ASP A 74 26.11 61.22 -2.85
C ASP A 74 27.53 61.54 -2.40
N LEU A 75 28.45 60.57 -2.52
CA LEU A 75 29.57 60.66 -3.47
C LEU A 75 30.43 59.39 -3.42
N LEU A 76 30.67 58.87 -4.62
CA LEU A 76 31.60 57.81 -4.97
C LEU A 76 33.05 58.21 -4.64
N SER A 77 33.84 57.25 -4.17
CA SER A 77 35.28 57.27 -4.43
C SER A 77 35.75 55.87 -4.83
N SER A 78 36.06 55.76 -6.12
CA SER A 78 36.80 54.66 -6.72
C SER A 78 38.28 54.99 -6.61
N ASN A 79 39.09 54.02 -6.19
CA ASN A 79 40.27 53.51 -6.92
C ASN A 79 41.19 52.74 -5.96
N PHE A 80 41.42 51.45 -6.21
CA PHE A 80 42.70 50.94 -6.75
C PHE A 80 42.65 49.40 -6.80
N LEU A 81 42.75 48.84 -8.01
CA LEU A 81 42.93 47.42 -8.23
C LEU A 81 44.41 47.08 -8.15
N TYR A 82 44.77 46.09 -7.33
CA TYR A 82 45.89 45.20 -7.66
C TYR A 82 45.43 43.75 -7.59
N SER A 83 45.64 43.07 -8.71
CA SER A 83 45.33 41.68 -8.99
C SER A 83 46.17 40.73 -8.13
N ILE A 84 45.53 39.84 -7.36
CA ILE A 84 46.08 38.51 -7.09
C ILE A 84 45.02 37.45 -7.43
N ARG A 85 45.30 36.74 -8.52
CA ARG A 85 44.62 35.53 -8.94
C ARG A 85 45.23 34.35 -8.21
N SER A 86 44.51 33.73 -7.27
CA SER A 86 44.83 32.39 -6.78
C SER A 86 43.63 31.45 -6.94
N ARG A 87 43.84 30.43 -7.76
CA ARG A 87 42.92 29.33 -8.05
C ARG A 87 43.18 28.20 -7.04
N LEU A 88 42.23 27.88 -6.16
CA LEU A 88 42.11 26.60 -5.43
C LEU A 88 40.61 26.34 -5.18
N LYS A 89 40.01 25.31 -5.78
CA LYS A 89 39.97 23.88 -5.42
C LYS A 89 39.25 23.62 -4.09
N SER A 90 38.17 22.85 -4.24
CA SER A 90 37.20 22.35 -3.26
C SER A 90 37.69 22.12 -1.83
N GLY A 91 36.92 22.62 -0.87
CA GLY A 91 36.90 22.18 0.52
C GLY A 91 35.70 22.77 1.24
N LYS A 92 34.85 21.93 1.84
CA LYS A 92 33.75 22.34 2.73
C LYS A 92 34.30 23.25 3.83
N LEU A 93 33.78 24.45 3.97
CA LEU A 93 33.97 25.28 5.16
C LEU A 93 32.62 25.89 5.58
N ASN A 94 32.37 25.85 6.87
CA ASN A 94 31.15 26.29 7.53
C ASN A 94 31.01 27.81 7.43
N ALA A 95 29.77 28.29 7.26
CA ALA A 95 29.42 29.70 7.03
C ALA A 95 29.49 30.60 8.28
N ALA A 96 30.45 30.36 9.19
CA ALA A 96 30.56 31.09 10.46
C ALA A 96 31.88 31.84 10.68
N ASP A 97 32.85 31.75 9.75
CA ASP A 97 34.18 32.38 9.90
C ASP A 97 34.45 33.52 8.89
N ASP A 98 33.44 34.02 8.18
CA ASP A 98 33.61 35.07 7.17
C ASP A 98 33.28 36.48 7.72
N VAL A 99 33.83 36.81 8.88
CA VAL A 99 33.78 38.16 9.44
C VAL A 99 35.21 38.69 9.46
N ALA A 100 35.52 39.57 8.50
CA ALA A 100 36.76 40.34 8.52
C ALA A 100 36.75 41.25 9.75
N VAL A 101 37.40 40.82 10.83
CA VAL A 101 37.73 41.68 11.96
C VAL A 101 38.91 42.55 11.52
N PRO A 102 38.76 43.88 11.44
CA PRO A 102 39.88 44.75 11.10
C PRO A 102 40.98 44.61 12.13
N ASP A 103 42.23 44.48 11.67
CA ASP A 103 43.41 44.36 12.52
C ASP A 103 43.51 45.56 13.47
N GLU A 104 43.87 45.33 14.74
CA GLU A 104 43.98 46.38 15.78
C GLU A 104 44.99 47.47 15.37
N ALA A 105 45.98 47.12 14.53
CA ALA A 105 46.89 48.07 13.91
C ALA A 105 46.19 49.05 12.93
N PHE A 106 45.23 48.57 12.14
CA PHE A 106 44.46 49.39 11.19
C PHE A 106 43.50 50.35 11.92
N LEU A 107 42.90 49.90 13.02
CA LEU A 107 42.03 50.74 13.87
C LEU A 107 42.83 51.82 14.63
N THR A 108 44.08 51.54 14.96
CA THR A 108 44.99 52.52 15.60
C THR A 108 45.42 53.60 14.61
N GLU A 109 45.81 53.21 13.39
CA GLU A 109 46.23 54.14 12.34
C GLU A 109 45.07 55.04 11.82
N LEU A 110 43.83 54.52 11.82
CA LEU A 110 42.63 55.30 11.52
C LEU A 110 42.27 56.31 12.63
N ARG A 111 42.65 56.03 13.88
CA ARG A 111 42.44 56.94 15.01
C ARG A 111 43.40 58.13 14.97
N ASP A 112 44.59 57.93 14.42
CA ASP A 112 45.62 58.95 14.28
C ASP A 112 45.38 59.87 13.07
N PHE A 113 44.54 59.46 12.10
CA PHE A 113 44.01 60.31 11.02
C PHE A 113 42.74 61.04 11.47
N SER A 114 42.89 61.96 12.43
CA SER A 114 41.80 62.84 12.81
C SER A 114 41.63 63.97 11.80
N LEU A 115 40.45 64.04 11.17
CA LEU A 115 40.05 65.14 10.26
C LEU A 115 40.19 66.50 10.96
N GLN A 116 39.94 66.56 12.27
CA GLN A 116 40.24 67.73 13.10
C GLN A 116 41.72 68.11 13.07
N HIS A 117 42.66 67.16 13.12
CA HIS A 117 44.09 67.47 13.10
C HIS A 117 44.54 68.03 11.73
N ALA A 118 43.97 67.51 10.64
CA ALA A 118 44.18 68.06 9.31
C ALA A 118 43.62 69.48 9.19
N ILE A 119 42.43 69.73 9.73
CA ILE A 119 41.80 71.06 9.74
C ILE A 119 42.62 72.04 10.60
N THR A 120 43.03 71.67 11.82
CA THR A 120 43.84 72.54 12.68
C THR A 120 45.22 72.84 12.07
N ASN A 121 45.81 71.91 11.31
CA ASN A 121 47.07 72.15 10.61
C ASN A 121 46.89 73.12 9.43
N ILE A 122 45.77 73.03 8.70
CA ILE A 122 45.42 73.97 7.62
C ILE A 122 45.09 75.36 8.20
N GLU A 123 44.30 75.41 9.28
CA GLU A 123 43.97 76.65 9.98
C GLU A 123 45.24 77.31 10.56
N GLY A 124 46.16 76.53 11.13
CA GLY A 124 47.46 77.02 11.60
C GLY A 124 48.37 77.53 10.47
N GLN A 125 48.32 76.91 9.29
CA GLN A 125 49.02 77.41 8.09
C GLN A 125 48.40 78.70 7.55
N LEU A 126 47.08 78.88 7.69
CA LEU A 126 46.38 80.13 7.35
C LEU A 126 46.64 81.26 8.37
N GLU A 127 46.66 80.98 9.68
CA GLU A 127 46.96 81.96 10.73
C GLU A 127 48.42 82.43 10.71
N GLN A 128 49.35 81.58 10.27
CA GLN A 128 50.76 81.94 10.08
C GLN A 128 50.99 82.83 8.85
N GLY A 129 49.93 83.19 8.11
CA GLY A 129 50.02 84.07 6.94
C GLY A 129 50.84 83.48 5.79
N ASN A 130 51.06 82.16 5.78
CA ASN A 130 51.82 81.47 4.75
C ASN A 130 50.94 81.14 3.54
N ILE A 131 50.20 82.15 3.10
CA ILE A 131 49.61 82.22 1.77
C ILE A 131 50.81 82.42 0.85
N PRO A 132 51.02 81.57 -0.18
CA PRO A 132 51.94 81.92 -1.25
C PRO A 132 51.47 83.27 -1.77
N ASP A 133 52.28 84.31 -1.56
CA ASP A 133 52.10 85.58 -2.25
C ASP A 133 51.97 85.20 -3.73
N ASP A 134 50.81 85.52 -4.33
CA ASP A 134 50.65 85.47 -5.78
C ASP A 134 51.67 86.45 -6.30
N GLN A 135 52.88 85.95 -6.54
CA GLN A 135 53.98 86.70 -7.12
C GLN A 135 53.39 87.37 -8.34
N ASP A 136 53.54 88.70 -8.39
CA ASP A 136 53.21 89.51 -9.54
C ASP A 136 53.64 88.77 -10.80
N ASP A 137 52.67 88.13 -11.46
CA ASP A 137 52.86 87.44 -12.73
C ASP A 137 53.12 88.57 -13.72
N ASP A 138 54.39 88.97 -13.80
CA ASP A 138 54.89 89.93 -14.77
C ASP A 138 54.36 89.47 -16.13
N VAL A 139 53.35 90.20 -16.64
CA VAL A 139 52.59 89.83 -17.84
C VAL A 139 53.52 89.71 -19.06
N LEU A 140 54.71 90.28 -18.95
CA LEU A 140 55.74 90.39 -19.96
C LEU A 140 57.02 89.65 -19.54
N PRO A 141 57.57 88.74 -20.38
CA PRO A 141 58.87 88.13 -20.11
C PRO A 141 59.96 89.21 -20.06
N GLN A 142 61.02 89.00 -19.26
CA GLN A 142 62.11 89.98 -19.04
C GLN A 142 62.78 90.54 -20.32
N GLY A 143 62.59 89.91 -21.49
CA GLY A 143 63.02 90.44 -22.80
C GLY A 143 62.09 91.48 -23.43
N ALA A 144 60.91 91.73 -22.85
CA ALA A 144 59.88 92.63 -23.36
C ALA A 144 59.83 94.00 -22.65
N THR A 145 60.62 94.19 -21.59
CA THR A 145 60.77 95.47 -20.88
C THR A 145 61.54 96.53 -21.70
N ASP A 146 62.37 96.09 -22.67
CA ASP A 146 63.13 96.96 -23.60
C ASP A 146 62.45 97.14 -24.98
N MET A 147 61.22 96.66 -25.15
CA MET A 147 60.48 96.74 -26.42
C MET A 147 59.70 98.06 -26.53
N GLY A 148 59.81 98.76 -27.67
CA GLY A 148 58.99 99.95 -27.96
C GLY A 148 57.49 99.61 -27.98
N ALA A 149 56.63 100.57 -27.61
CA ALA A 149 55.19 100.35 -27.38
C ALA A 149 54.45 99.57 -28.49
N GLU A 150 54.83 99.78 -29.77
CA GLU A 150 54.23 99.06 -30.91
C GLU A 150 54.59 97.56 -30.92
N ALA A 151 55.83 97.20 -30.55
CA ALA A 151 56.29 95.82 -30.49
C ALA A 151 55.65 95.07 -29.30
N THR A 152 55.49 95.75 -28.16
CA THR A 152 54.77 95.21 -26.99
C THR A 152 53.29 94.95 -27.31
N ILE A 153 52.62 95.85 -28.05
CA ILE A 153 51.23 95.64 -28.51
C ILE A 153 51.12 94.41 -29.43
N ARG A 154 52.07 94.18 -30.33
CA ARG A 154 52.08 92.99 -31.21
C ARG A 154 52.27 91.70 -30.41
N PHE A 155 53.20 91.70 -29.44
CA PHE A 155 53.43 90.56 -28.55
C PHE A 155 52.18 90.23 -27.71
N LEU A 156 51.57 91.24 -27.08
CA LEU A 156 50.35 91.04 -26.28
C LEU A 156 49.17 90.54 -27.13
N LYS A 157 49.01 91.02 -28.36
CA LYS A 157 48.00 90.48 -29.30
C LYS A 157 48.26 89.02 -29.67
N ALA A 158 49.52 88.63 -29.87
CA ALA A 158 49.89 87.24 -30.13
C ALA A 158 49.63 86.35 -28.90
N LYS A 159 50.01 86.80 -27.70
CA LYS A 159 49.73 86.10 -26.44
C LYS A 159 48.23 85.94 -26.21
N LEU A 160 47.44 87.01 -26.43
CA LEU A 160 45.98 86.97 -26.34
C LEU A 160 45.38 85.96 -27.33
N ARG A 161 45.90 85.90 -28.57
CA ARG A 161 45.43 84.92 -29.55
C ARG A 161 45.77 83.49 -29.16
N VAL A 162 46.99 83.22 -28.70
CA VAL A 162 47.37 81.89 -28.19
C VAL A 162 46.50 81.49 -27.00
N MET A 163 46.29 82.41 -26.05
CA MET A 163 45.40 82.16 -24.91
C MET A 163 43.94 81.94 -25.33
N GLN A 164 43.46 82.65 -26.36
CA GLN A 164 42.11 82.43 -26.90
C GLN A 164 42.00 81.05 -27.56
N GLU A 165 43.01 80.63 -28.33
CA GLU A 165 43.07 79.30 -28.93
C GLU A 165 43.15 78.20 -27.85
N GLU A 166 43.88 78.42 -26.76
CA GLU A 166 43.94 77.52 -25.60
C GLU A 166 42.60 77.46 -24.84
N LEU A 167 41.93 78.60 -24.63
CA LEU A 167 40.59 78.65 -24.03
C LEU A 167 39.57 77.92 -24.90
N ASP A 168 39.57 78.13 -26.21
CA ASP A 168 38.68 77.44 -27.14
C ASP A 168 38.95 75.94 -27.17
N ARG A 169 40.23 75.53 -27.10
CA ARG A 169 40.63 74.12 -27.00
C ARG A 169 40.15 73.48 -25.70
N ILE A 170 40.35 74.15 -24.57
CA ILE A 170 39.88 73.68 -23.26
C ILE A 170 38.35 73.62 -23.25
N ALA A 171 37.66 74.62 -23.81
CA ALA A 171 36.20 74.63 -23.91
C ALA A 171 35.66 73.46 -24.75
N GLN A 172 36.31 73.13 -25.87
CA GLN A 172 35.96 71.94 -26.67
C GLN A 172 36.23 70.64 -25.91
N GLU A 173 37.34 70.57 -25.17
CA GLU A 173 37.65 69.39 -24.34
C GLU A 173 36.64 69.23 -23.19
N CYS A 174 36.23 70.32 -22.54
CA CYS A 174 35.17 70.32 -21.53
C CYS A 174 33.85 69.84 -22.14
N ALA A 175 33.43 70.41 -23.28
CA ALA A 175 32.21 69.99 -23.96
C ALA A 175 32.22 68.49 -24.33
N LYS A 176 33.37 67.98 -24.78
CA LYS A 176 33.53 66.54 -25.07
C LYS A 176 33.45 65.69 -23.81
N LYS A 177 34.11 66.09 -22.72
CA LYS A 177 34.04 65.39 -21.43
C LYS A 177 32.62 65.42 -20.85
N ASP A 178 31.87 66.50 -21.05
CA ASP A 178 30.48 66.61 -20.63
C ASP A 178 29.56 65.67 -21.42
N GLU A 179 29.77 65.55 -22.73
CA GLU A 179 29.06 64.56 -23.56
C GLU A 179 29.41 63.13 -23.13
N GLU A 180 30.69 62.82 -22.92
CA GLU A 180 31.14 61.52 -22.41
C GLU A 180 30.53 61.22 -21.04
N ASN A 181 30.56 62.16 -20.09
CA ASN A 181 29.93 62.03 -18.77
C ASN A 181 28.42 61.80 -18.87
N SER A 182 27.73 62.51 -19.76
CA SER A 182 26.29 62.31 -20.01
C SER A 182 26.01 60.89 -20.50
N THR A 183 26.82 60.39 -21.46
CA THR A 183 26.67 59.01 -21.98
C THR A 183 26.99 57.95 -20.93
N LEU A 184 28.02 58.16 -20.10
CA LEU A 184 28.37 57.24 -19.01
C LEU A 184 27.28 57.22 -17.93
N THR A 185 26.73 58.37 -17.59
CA THR A 185 25.61 58.49 -16.64
C THR A 185 24.37 57.75 -17.15
N ALA A 186 24.04 57.89 -18.44
CA ALA A 186 22.94 57.16 -19.06
C ALA A 186 23.14 55.64 -19.01
N LYS A 187 24.36 55.16 -19.32
CA LYS A 187 24.71 53.73 -19.23
C LYS A 187 24.67 53.21 -17.80
N LEU A 188 25.13 54.00 -16.83
CA LEU A 188 25.08 53.64 -15.42
C LEU A 188 23.63 53.41 -14.99
N LYS A 189 22.74 54.35 -15.33
CA LYS A 189 21.30 54.23 -15.04
C LYS A 189 20.67 52.99 -15.70
N GLU A 190 20.98 52.72 -16.97
CA GLU A 190 20.49 51.53 -17.68
C GLU A 190 20.93 50.23 -16.98
N MET A 191 22.21 50.16 -16.56
CA MET A 191 22.75 49.00 -15.83
C MET A 191 22.13 48.84 -14.43
N GLU A 192 21.82 49.94 -13.74
CA GLU A 192 21.13 49.91 -12.45
C GLU A 192 19.68 49.42 -12.56
N ASP A 193 18.96 49.89 -13.57
CA ASP A 193 17.59 49.46 -13.87
C ASP A 193 17.56 47.96 -14.23
N GLU A 194 18.52 47.50 -15.04
CA GLU A 194 18.65 46.08 -15.39
C GLU A 194 19.04 45.22 -14.19
N ARG A 195 19.96 45.68 -13.33
CA ARG A 195 20.30 45.03 -12.05
C ARG A 195 19.04 44.88 -11.19
N GLY A 196 18.22 45.93 -11.08
CA GLY A 196 16.95 45.89 -10.35
C GLY A 196 15.95 44.90 -10.93
N ARG A 197 15.85 44.81 -12.26
CA ARG A 197 15.01 43.84 -12.96
C ARG A 197 15.47 42.40 -12.69
N LEU A 198 16.76 42.12 -12.86
CA LEU A 198 17.35 40.81 -12.61
C LEU A 198 17.19 40.38 -11.14
N TYR A 199 17.35 41.31 -10.19
CA TYR A 199 17.13 41.01 -8.77
C TYR A 199 15.69 40.56 -8.50
N ARG A 200 14.68 41.26 -9.05
CA ARG A 200 13.26 40.87 -8.93
C ARG A 200 12.96 39.52 -9.58
N THR A 201 13.53 39.26 -10.76
CA THR A 201 13.39 37.97 -11.44
C THR A 201 14.03 36.84 -10.64
N ASN A 202 15.24 37.04 -10.13
CA ASN A 202 15.94 36.06 -9.30
C ASN A 202 15.17 35.75 -8.01
N ALA A 203 14.67 36.76 -7.32
CA ALA A 203 13.82 36.57 -6.13
C ALA A 203 12.54 35.76 -6.44
N THR A 204 11.92 36.02 -7.59
CA THR A 204 10.73 35.27 -8.03
C THR A 204 11.06 33.82 -8.35
N GLN A 205 12.15 33.57 -9.08
CA GLN A 205 12.62 32.22 -9.42
C GLN A 205 13.01 31.43 -8.17
N GLN A 206 13.68 32.06 -7.21
CA GLN A 206 14.02 31.45 -5.94
C GLN A 206 12.77 30.98 -5.17
N SER A 207 11.73 31.81 -5.09
CA SER A 207 10.45 31.41 -4.49
C SER A 207 9.77 30.26 -5.25
N GLN A 208 9.89 30.19 -6.57
CA GLN A 208 9.35 29.08 -7.36
C GLN A 208 10.12 27.78 -7.11
N ILE A 209 11.45 27.83 -7.02
CA ILE A 209 12.30 26.68 -6.70
C ILE A 209 11.89 26.09 -5.35
N GLU A 210 11.71 26.92 -4.33
CA GLU A 210 11.29 26.48 -3.00
C GLU A 210 9.90 25.82 -3.02
N LYS A 211 8.95 26.39 -3.78
CA LYS A 211 7.62 25.79 -3.96
C LYS A 211 7.69 24.42 -4.64
N PHE A 212 8.43 24.30 -5.74
CA PHE A 212 8.58 23.03 -6.45
C PHE A 212 9.32 21.99 -5.61
N LYS A 213 10.34 22.40 -4.86
CA LYS A 213 11.05 21.53 -3.92
C LYS A 213 10.09 20.96 -2.86
N LYS A 214 9.26 21.81 -2.24
CA LYS A 214 8.24 21.38 -1.28
C LYS A 214 7.24 20.40 -1.89
N ILE A 215 6.73 20.68 -3.08
CA ILE A 215 5.78 19.78 -3.77
C ILE A 215 6.45 18.44 -4.10
N SER A 216 7.71 18.45 -4.52
CA SER A 216 8.48 17.23 -4.80
C SER A 216 8.70 16.40 -3.55
N GLU A 217 9.06 17.01 -2.43
CA GLU A 217 9.23 16.33 -1.14
C GLU A 217 7.90 15.74 -0.63
N ASP A 218 6.80 16.50 -0.72
CA ASP A 218 5.45 16.02 -0.36
C ASP A 218 5.00 14.84 -1.26
N ALA A 219 5.33 14.88 -2.55
CA ALA A 219 5.03 13.79 -3.48
C ALA A 219 5.89 12.56 -3.19
N GLN A 220 7.18 12.74 -2.90
CA GLN A 220 8.09 11.66 -2.52
C GLN A 220 7.60 10.97 -1.24
N GLY A 221 7.26 11.73 -0.20
CA GLY A 221 6.75 11.16 1.05
C GLY A 221 5.45 10.39 0.88
N LYS A 222 4.57 10.82 -0.03
CA LYS A 222 3.36 10.05 -0.40
C LYS A 222 3.71 8.76 -1.15
N SER A 223 4.67 8.79 -2.07
CA SER A 223 5.14 7.61 -2.79
C SER A 223 5.70 6.57 -1.81
N ASP A 224 6.60 6.98 -0.92
CA ASP A 224 7.22 6.11 0.08
C ASP A 224 6.16 5.49 1.02
N SER A 225 5.16 6.26 1.43
CA SER A 225 4.04 5.76 2.24
C SER A 225 3.20 4.71 1.50
N LEU A 226 2.89 4.96 0.23
CA LEU A 226 2.16 4.00 -0.61
C LEU A 226 2.97 2.73 -0.87
N GLU A 227 4.27 2.84 -1.12
CA GLU A 227 5.17 1.69 -1.28
C GLU A 227 5.23 0.83 -0.01
N ASN A 228 5.28 1.46 1.17
CA ASN A 228 5.22 0.76 2.44
C ASN A 228 3.88 0.03 2.64
N GLN A 229 2.76 0.66 2.30
CA GLN A 229 1.44 0.03 2.35
C GLN A 229 1.32 -1.13 1.35
N LEU A 230 1.81 -0.97 0.12
CA LEU A 230 1.83 -2.04 -0.88
C LEU A 230 2.69 -3.22 -0.43
N SER A 231 3.85 -2.95 0.19
CA SER A 231 4.71 -3.97 0.78
C SER A 231 4.02 -4.71 1.93
N GLY A 232 3.31 -3.98 2.81
CA GLY A 232 2.50 -4.56 3.88
C GLY A 232 1.38 -5.47 3.35
N LEU A 233 0.57 -4.94 2.44
CA LEU A 233 -0.54 -5.68 1.82
C LEU A 233 -0.07 -6.93 1.05
N ARG A 234 1.09 -6.87 0.38
CA ARG A 234 1.68 -8.05 -0.28
C ARG A 234 2.03 -9.15 0.74
N LYS A 235 2.62 -8.78 1.88
CA LYS A 235 2.94 -9.74 2.95
C LYS A 235 1.68 -10.35 3.58
N GLU A 236 0.65 -9.54 3.82
CA GLU A 236 -0.64 -10.03 4.32
C GLU A 236 -1.32 -10.98 3.33
N LEU A 237 -1.28 -10.67 2.03
CA LEU A 237 -1.82 -11.53 0.97
C LEU A 237 -1.07 -12.87 0.92
N ASP A 238 0.26 -12.87 1.03
CA ASP A 238 1.06 -14.09 1.10
C ASP A 238 0.75 -14.91 2.37
N GLN A 239 0.55 -14.25 3.51
CA GLN A 239 0.18 -14.88 4.76
C GLN A 239 -1.20 -15.53 4.68
N ILE A 240 -2.20 -14.81 4.16
CA ILE A 240 -3.55 -15.32 3.95
C ILE A 240 -3.50 -16.53 3.01
N ASN A 241 -2.81 -16.44 1.88
CA ASN A 241 -2.66 -17.57 0.95
C ASN A 241 -2.03 -18.81 1.60
N ARG A 242 -1.02 -18.64 2.45
CA ARG A 242 -0.42 -19.75 3.20
C ARG A 242 -1.41 -20.36 4.19
N SER A 243 -2.11 -19.54 4.95
CA SER A 243 -3.13 -20.00 5.90
C SER A 243 -4.29 -20.72 5.20
N GLN A 244 -4.72 -20.23 4.03
CA GLN A 244 -5.79 -20.84 3.24
C GLN A 244 -5.39 -22.22 2.75
N LYS A 245 -4.15 -22.38 2.25
CA LYS A 245 -3.61 -23.70 1.87
C LYS A 245 -3.59 -24.66 3.05
N GLN A 246 -3.12 -24.20 4.21
CA GLN A 246 -3.10 -25.02 5.43
C GLN A 246 -4.51 -25.42 5.89
N GLN A 247 -5.46 -24.47 5.89
CA GLN A 247 -6.85 -24.73 6.21
C GLN A 247 -7.49 -25.72 5.24
N LEU A 248 -7.24 -25.58 3.93
CA LEU A 248 -7.74 -26.51 2.93
C LEU A 248 -7.20 -27.93 3.15
N THR A 249 -5.92 -28.09 3.44
CA THR A 249 -5.34 -29.41 3.77
C THR A 249 -5.99 -30.00 5.03
N SER A 250 -6.18 -29.19 6.08
CA SER A 250 -6.87 -29.61 7.31
C SER A 250 -8.32 -30.01 7.03
N GLN A 251 -9.03 -29.22 6.22
CA GLN A 251 -10.41 -29.47 5.83
C GLN A 251 -10.53 -30.79 5.06
N ASN A 252 -9.67 -31.01 4.05
CA ASN A 252 -9.66 -32.26 3.29
C ASN A 252 -9.37 -33.46 4.21
N ALA A 253 -8.47 -33.33 5.18
CA ALA A 253 -8.20 -34.39 6.15
C ALA A 253 -9.40 -34.66 7.08
N THR A 254 -10.17 -33.64 7.45
CA THR A 254 -11.43 -33.83 8.20
C THR A 254 -12.53 -34.45 7.34
N GLU A 255 -12.61 -34.07 6.06
CA GLU A 255 -13.60 -34.60 5.12
C GLU A 255 -13.36 -36.09 4.85
N VAL A 256 -12.10 -36.50 4.66
CA VAL A 256 -11.75 -37.93 4.51
C VAL A 256 -12.13 -38.73 5.76
N ARG A 257 -11.87 -38.21 6.97
CA ARG A 257 -12.26 -38.85 8.22
C ARG A 257 -13.78 -38.94 8.37
N LEU A 258 -14.50 -37.89 7.98
CA LEU A 258 -15.96 -37.86 7.97
C LEU A 258 -16.52 -38.92 7.01
N ASN A 259 -16.03 -38.98 5.78
CA ASN A 259 -16.47 -39.95 4.78
C ASN A 259 -16.25 -41.39 5.26
N ARG A 260 -15.09 -41.68 5.86
CA ARG A 260 -14.83 -42.98 6.47
C ARG A 260 -15.82 -43.32 7.58
N ALA A 261 -16.11 -42.37 8.48
CA ALA A 261 -17.09 -42.58 9.55
C ALA A 261 -18.51 -42.81 8.99
N LEU A 262 -18.88 -42.11 7.91
CA LEU A 262 -20.16 -42.31 7.22
C LEU A 262 -20.25 -43.69 6.57
N GLU A 263 -19.18 -44.15 5.91
CA GLU A 263 -19.10 -45.52 5.37
C GLU A 263 -19.21 -46.59 6.46
N GLU A 264 -18.54 -46.39 7.59
CA GLU A 264 -18.63 -47.30 8.75
C GLU A 264 -20.05 -47.34 9.32
N ILE A 265 -20.72 -46.20 9.46
CA ILE A 265 -22.13 -46.11 9.89
C ILE A 265 -23.03 -46.88 8.92
N GLU A 266 -22.86 -46.71 7.61
CA GLU A 266 -23.68 -47.39 6.62
C GLU A 266 -23.46 -48.91 6.66
N ARG A 267 -22.21 -49.36 6.80
CA ARG A 267 -21.89 -50.78 7.03
C ARG A 267 -22.58 -51.35 8.27
N TYR A 268 -22.58 -50.60 9.39
CA TYR A 268 -23.24 -51.06 10.61
C TYR A 268 -24.76 -51.12 10.47
N LYS A 269 -25.39 -50.15 9.77
CA LYS A 269 -26.83 -50.22 9.46
C LYS A 269 -27.16 -51.47 8.65
N ASP A 270 -26.39 -51.76 7.60
CA ASP A 270 -26.57 -52.96 6.78
C ASP A 270 -26.43 -54.23 7.60
N GLN A 271 -25.42 -54.32 8.48
CA GLN A 271 -25.23 -55.46 9.36
C GLN A 271 -26.40 -55.63 10.33
N VAL A 272 -26.90 -54.54 10.92
CA VAL A 272 -28.07 -54.57 11.81
C VAL A 272 -29.32 -55.01 11.05
N GLN A 273 -29.54 -54.50 9.83
CA GLN A 273 -30.68 -54.88 9.02
C GLN A 273 -30.62 -56.36 8.63
N LYS A 274 -29.46 -56.85 8.20
CA LYS A 274 -29.23 -58.27 7.90
C LYS A 274 -29.48 -59.15 9.13
N ALA A 275 -28.91 -58.79 10.28
CA ALA A 275 -29.10 -59.53 11.53
C ALA A 275 -30.58 -59.59 11.95
N LYS A 276 -31.32 -58.49 11.81
CA LYS A 276 -32.78 -58.46 12.07
C LYS A 276 -33.56 -59.36 11.13
N LEU A 277 -33.22 -59.35 9.83
CA LEU A 277 -33.87 -60.21 8.84
C LEU A 277 -33.58 -61.69 9.10
N THR A 278 -32.30 -62.04 9.33
CA THR A 278 -31.91 -63.41 9.66
C THR A 278 -32.57 -63.91 10.94
N SER A 279 -32.59 -63.10 12.01
CA SER A 279 -33.25 -63.46 13.27
C SER A 279 -34.76 -63.67 13.11
N LYS A 280 -35.41 -62.84 12.29
CA LYS A 280 -36.83 -63.01 11.96
C LYS A 280 -37.06 -64.30 11.19
N GLU A 281 -36.24 -64.57 10.17
CA GLU A 281 -36.33 -65.78 9.36
C GLU A 281 -36.09 -67.05 10.18
N THR A 282 -35.08 -67.08 11.05
CA THR A 282 -34.84 -68.23 11.94
C THR A 282 -36.00 -68.45 12.89
N THR A 283 -36.55 -67.39 13.48
CA THR A 283 -37.72 -67.46 14.36
C THR A 283 -38.94 -68.01 13.61
N ASP A 284 -39.17 -67.57 12.37
CA ASP A 284 -40.30 -68.02 11.55
C ASP A 284 -40.10 -69.48 11.10
N GLN A 285 -38.88 -69.91 10.78
CA GLN A 285 -38.55 -71.31 10.49
C GLN A 285 -38.73 -72.21 11.71
N GLU A 286 -38.29 -71.77 12.90
CA GLU A 286 -38.48 -72.50 14.16
C GLU A 286 -39.97 -72.66 14.48
N LYS A 287 -40.77 -71.59 14.34
CA LYS A 287 -42.24 -71.67 14.52
C LYS A 287 -42.86 -72.71 13.59
N LYS A 288 -42.53 -72.69 12.30
CA LYS A 288 -43.02 -73.69 11.33
C LYS A 288 -42.61 -75.11 11.73
N ARG A 289 -41.38 -75.30 12.19
CA ARG A 289 -40.87 -76.61 12.64
C ARG A 289 -41.61 -77.09 13.90
N VAL A 290 -41.85 -76.20 14.87
CA VAL A 290 -42.65 -76.50 16.07
C VAL A 290 -44.07 -76.88 15.70
N GLU A 291 -44.71 -76.15 14.79
CA GLU A 291 -46.05 -76.46 14.28
C GLU A 291 -46.12 -77.83 13.59
N GLN A 292 -45.12 -78.16 12.76
CA GLN A 292 -45.00 -79.48 12.12
C GLN A 292 -44.83 -80.60 13.16
N LEU A 293 -43.95 -80.41 14.15
CA LEU A 293 -43.76 -81.40 15.22
C LEU A 293 -45.02 -81.57 16.07
N LEU A 294 -45.75 -80.49 16.35
CA LEU A 294 -47.00 -80.56 17.10
C LEU A 294 -48.09 -81.32 16.34
N THR A 295 -48.22 -81.12 15.03
CA THR A 295 -49.21 -81.86 14.23
C THR A 295 -48.86 -83.34 14.14
N GLU A 296 -47.59 -83.67 13.95
CA GLU A 296 -47.10 -85.05 13.92
C GLU A 296 -47.25 -85.74 15.28
N ASN A 297 -46.94 -85.05 16.38
CA ASN A 297 -47.12 -85.59 17.72
C ASN A 297 -48.60 -85.92 18.01
N LYS A 298 -49.52 -85.01 17.65
CA LYS A 298 -50.97 -85.27 17.73
C LYS A 298 -51.40 -86.48 16.88
N ARG A 299 -50.80 -86.67 15.70
CA ARG A 299 -51.08 -87.82 14.83
C ARG A 299 -50.59 -89.12 15.47
N LEU A 300 -49.37 -89.14 16.00
CA LEU A 300 -48.78 -90.29 16.68
C LEU A 300 -49.56 -90.66 17.95
N GLU A 301 -50.01 -89.67 18.74
CA GLU A 301 -50.86 -89.92 19.90
C GLU A 301 -52.19 -90.59 19.52
N LYS A 302 -52.84 -90.15 18.43
CA LYS A 302 -54.04 -90.81 17.91
C LYS A 302 -53.78 -92.26 17.52
N GLN A 303 -52.71 -92.52 16.75
CA GLN A 303 -52.33 -93.88 16.34
C GLN A 303 -52.00 -94.77 17.55
N LYS A 304 -51.27 -94.24 18.54
CA LYS A 304 -51.01 -94.93 19.80
C LYS A 304 -52.31 -95.28 20.52
N ASN A 305 -53.25 -94.34 20.63
CA ASN A 305 -54.53 -94.57 21.31
C ASN A 305 -55.39 -95.62 20.57
N GLU A 306 -55.42 -95.58 19.23
CA GLU A 306 -56.08 -96.59 18.40
C GLU A 306 -55.48 -97.98 18.61
N LEU A 307 -54.14 -98.08 18.60
CA LEU A 307 -53.43 -99.34 18.84
C LEU A 307 -53.69 -99.88 20.26
N MET A 308 -53.63 -99.01 21.28
CA MET A 308 -53.94 -99.37 22.67
C MET A 308 -55.39 -99.85 22.82
N ALA A 309 -56.35 -99.22 22.13
CA ALA A 309 -57.73 -99.66 22.10
C ALA A 309 -57.87 -101.03 21.41
N GLY A 310 -57.12 -101.27 20.32
CA GLY A 310 -57.01 -102.56 19.64
C GLY A 310 -56.52 -103.68 20.57
N PHE A 311 -55.40 -103.47 21.27
CA PHE A 311 -54.88 -104.43 22.24
C PHE A 311 -55.87 -104.73 23.38
N LYS A 312 -56.55 -103.70 23.91
CA LYS A 312 -57.59 -103.91 24.94
C LYS A 312 -58.74 -104.78 24.44
N LYS A 313 -59.17 -104.60 23.19
CA LYS A 313 -60.20 -105.46 22.56
C LYS A 313 -59.70 -106.89 22.37
N GLN A 314 -58.46 -107.07 21.90
CA GLN A 314 -57.85 -108.39 21.74
C GLN A 314 -57.74 -109.14 23.07
N LEU A 315 -57.33 -108.48 24.16
CA LEU A 315 -57.30 -109.08 25.49
C LEU A 315 -58.68 -109.60 25.93
N LYS A 316 -59.74 -108.79 25.76
CA LYS A 316 -61.12 -109.22 26.06
C LYS A 316 -61.56 -110.40 25.20
N LEU A 317 -61.19 -110.41 23.91
CA LEU A 317 -61.50 -111.52 23.02
C LEU A 317 -60.80 -112.80 23.47
N ILE A 318 -59.53 -112.73 23.88
CA ILE A 318 -58.79 -113.87 24.44
C ILE A 318 -59.52 -114.42 25.67
N ASP A 319 -59.99 -113.56 26.58
CA ASP A 319 -60.72 -114.01 27.77
C ASP A 319 -62.03 -114.74 27.42
N ILE A 320 -62.78 -114.22 26.45
CA ILE A 320 -64.01 -114.86 25.96
C ILE A 320 -63.70 -116.21 25.31
N LEU A 321 -62.69 -116.26 24.42
CA LEU A 321 -62.28 -117.50 23.75
C LEU A 321 -61.79 -118.56 24.73
N LYS A 322 -61.04 -118.17 25.77
CA LYS A 322 -60.63 -119.09 26.85
C LYS A 322 -61.83 -119.68 27.59
N ARG A 323 -62.82 -118.85 27.94
CA ARG A 323 -64.09 -119.32 28.55
C ARG A 323 -64.86 -120.25 27.62
N GLN A 324 -64.99 -119.88 26.34
CA GLN A 324 -65.64 -120.71 25.33
C GLN A 324 -64.94 -122.06 25.17
N LYS A 325 -63.61 -122.08 25.08
CA LYS A 325 -62.81 -123.32 25.04
C LYS A 325 -63.10 -124.20 26.25
N MET A 326 -63.09 -123.63 27.45
CA MET A 326 -63.42 -124.35 28.69
C MET A 326 -64.84 -124.94 28.67
N HIS A 327 -65.85 -124.18 28.21
CA HIS A 327 -67.22 -124.69 28.07
C HIS A 327 -67.32 -125.84 27.07
N VAL A 328 -66.64 -125.73 25.93
CA VAL A 328 -66.61 -126.77 24.89
C VAL A 328 -65.90 -128.03 25.41
N GLU A 329 -64.77 -127.90 26.10
CA GLU A 329 -64.07 -129.03 26.71
C GLU A 329 -64.93 -129.72 27.77
N ALA A 330 -65.62 -128.97 28.63
CA ALA A 330 -66.56 -129.52 29.60
C ALA A 330 -67.73 -130.26 28.93
N ALA A 331 -68.33 -129.68 27.88
CA ALA A 331 -69.39 -130.33 27.10
C ALA A 331 -68.92 -131.63 26.44
N LYS A 332 -67.69 -131.66 25.90
CA LYS A 332 -67.10 -132.85 25.29
C LYS A 332 -66.81 -133.95 26.33
N MET A 333 -66.37 -133.58 27.53
CA MET A 333 -66.19 -134.54 28.64
C MET A 333 -67.54 -135.10 29.12
N LEU A 334 -68.59 -134.27 29.15
CA LEU A 334 -69.95 -134.72 29.44
C LEU A 334 -70.49 -135.66 28.37
N SER A 335 -70.33 -135.34 27.08
CA SER A 335 -70.78 -136.23 25.99
C SER A 335 -70.03 -137.57 26.00
N PHE A 336 -68.72 -137.57 26.31
CA PHE A 336 -67.97 -138.80 26.49
C PHE A 336 -68.51 -139.63 27.67
N SER A 337 -68.83 -138.97 28.79
CA SER A 337 -69.42 -139.66 29.95
C SER A 337 -70.82 -140.21 29.64
N GLU A 338 -71.62 -139.48 28.86
CA GLU A 338 -72.94 -139.91 28.38
C GLU A 338 -72.83 -141.11 27.43
N GLU A 339 -71.92 -141.08 26.45
CA GLU A 339 -71.65 -142.21 25.54
C GLU A 339 -71.21 -143.47 26.31
N GLU A 340 -70.30 -143.34 27.28
CA GLU A 340 -69.88 -144.47 28.12
C GLU A 340 -71.01 -144.99 29.03
N PHE A 341 -71.87 -144.11 29.54
CA PHE A 341 -73.05 -144.50 30.31
C PHE A 341 -74.08 -145.25 29.44
N VAL A 342 -74.33 -144.81 28.21
CA VAL A 342 -75.21 -145.49 27.25
C VAL A 342 -74.65 -146.86 26.88
N LYS A 343 -73.34 -146.99 26.59
CA LYS A 343 -72.71 -148.30 26.36
C LYS A 343 -72.87 -149.24 27.56
N ALA A 344 -72.74 -148.74 28.79
CA ALA A 344 -72.95 -149.52 29.99
C ALA A 344 -74.42 -149.99 30.16
N LEU A 345 -75.40 -149.22 29.66
CA LEU A 345 -76.80 -149.63 29.60
C LEU A 345 -77.07 -150.69 28.52
N GLU A 346 -76.44 -150.57 27.35
CA GLU A 346 -76.55 -151.55 26.25
C GLU A 346 -75.91 -152.91 26.58
N TRP A 347 -74.93 -152.96 27.49
CA TRP A 347 -74.38 -154.23 28.03
C TRP A 347 -75.32 -154.99 28.98
N GLY A 348 -76.44 -154.37 29.38
CA GLY A 348 -77.45 -154.98 30.24
C GLY A 348 -78.65 -155.59 29.49
N SER A 349 -78.64 -155.65 28.16
CA SER A 349 -79.74 -156.19 27.35
C SER A 349 -79.33 -157.27 26.36
#